data_AF-A0A848WI59-F1
#
_entry.id   AF-A0A848WI59-F1
#
_cell.length_a   1.000
_cell.length_b   1.000
_cell.length_c   1.000
_cell.angle_alpha   90.00
_cell.angle_beta   90.00
_cell.angle_gamma   90.00
#
_symmetry.space_group_name_H-M   'P 1'
#
loop_
_entity.id
_entity.type
_entity.pdbx_description
1 polymer ?
#
loop_
_entity_poly.entity_id
_entity_poly.type
_entity_poly.pdbx_seq_one_letter_code
_entity_poly.pdbx_strand_id
1 'polypeptide(L)' 'MIAQIFLNHPASVDETYGQHARFASGFALKLFAAAGAATVHALIPCLFEKTASRIVADLYARTHNRGH' A
#
# COMPACT_ATOMS: atom_id res chain seq x y z
N MET A 1 -17.28 -2.02 -19.08
CA MET A 1 -16.70 -2.85 -18.00
C MET A 1 -15.44 -2.21 -17.39
N ILE A 2 -14.41 -1.83 -18.18
CA ILE A 2 -13.21 -1.14 -17.65
C ILE A 2 -13.57 0.18 -16.93
N ALA A 3 -14.42 1.02 -17.54
CA ALA A 3 -14.86 2.27 -16.93
C ALA A 3 -15.52 2.11 -15.55
N GLN A 4 -16.27 1.05 -15.28
CA GLN A 4 -16.90 0.86 -13.97
C GLN A 4 -15.91 0.44 -12.87
N ILE A 5 -14.88 -0.34 -13.21
CA ILE A 5 -13.85 -0.77 -12.24
C ILE A 5 -12.92 0.42 -11.89
N PHE A 6 -12.58 1.24 -12.89
CA PHE A 6 -11.65 2.35 -12.71
C PHE A 6 -12.32 3.69 -12.33
N LEU A 7 -13.64 3.88 -12.55
CA LEU A 7 -14.34 5.16 -12.25
C LEU A 7 -15.39 5.08 -11.14
N ASN A 8 -15.97 3.92 -10.82
CA ASN A 8 -16.94 3.85 -9.71
C ASN A 8 -16.26 3.78 -8.34
N HIS A 9 -15.05 3.23 -8.23
CA HIS A 9 -14.32 3.21 -6.95
C HIS A 9 -13.80 4.60 -6.51
N PRO A 10 -13.27 5.46 -7.40
CA PRO A 10 -12.92 6.84 -7.04
C PRO A 10 -14.15 7.70 -6.67
N ALA A 11 -15.30 7.44 -7.28
CA ALA A 11 -16.54 8.18 -7.01
C ALA A 11 -17.12 7.93 -5.61
N SER A 12 -16.77 6.82 -4.95
CA SER A 12 -17.19 6.54 -3.57
C SER A 12 -16.31 7.19 -2.50
N VAL A 13 -15.27 7.93 -2.89
CA VAL A 13 -14.29 8.58 -1.99
C VAL A 13 -13.98 10.04 -2.39
N ASP A 14 -14.74 10.65 -3.29
CA ASP A 14 -14.54 12.03 -3.77
C ASP A 14 -13.10 12.31 -4.29
N GLU A 15 -12.43 11.29 -4.84
CA GLU A 15 -11.08 11.43 -5.40
C GLU A 15 -11.10 11.33 -6.93
N THR A 16 -10.31 12.17 -7.60
CA THR A 16 -10.03 11.98 -9.02
C THR A 16 -9.26 10.67 -9.23
N TYR A 17 -9.47 10.02 -10.38
CA TYR A 17 -8.74 8.78 -10.72
C TYR A 17 -7.22 8.92 -10.56
N GLY A 18 -6.66 10.09 -10.91
CA GLY A 18 -5.23 10.38 -10.75
C GLY A 18 -4.76 10.41 -9.29
N GLN A 19 -5.55 10.96 -8.38
CA GLN A 19 -5.25 10.95 -6.94
C GLN A 19 -5.27 9.52 -6.39
N HIS A 20 -6.30 8.75 -6.75
CA HIS A 20 -6.44 7.37 -6.33
C HIS A 20 -5.30 6.50 -6.87
N ALA A 21 -5.00 6.60 -8.17
CA ALA A 21 -3.93 5.85 -8.82
C ALA A 21 -2.56 6.17 -8.23
N ARG A 22 -2.27 7.44 -7.92
CA ARG A 22 -1.03 7.85 -7.26
C ARG A 22 -0.92 7.27 -5.86
N PHE A 23 -1.98 7.33 -5.07
CA PHE A 23 -2.01 6.74 -3.74
C PHE A 23 -1.83 5.22 -3.78
N ALA A 24 -2.62 4.52 -4.59
CA ALA A 24 -2.56 3.07 -4.75
C ALA A 24 -1.18 2.61 -5.23
N SER A 25 -0.58 3.32 -6.18
CA SER A 25 0.79 3.02 -6.65
C SER A 25 1.82 3.20 -5.54
N GLY A 26 1.75 4.29 -4.77
CA GLY A 26 2.64 4.51 -3.62
C GLY A 26 2.46 3.48 -2.50
N PHE A 27 1.22 3.06 -2.26
CA PHE A 27 0.89 1.99 -1.32
C PHE A 27 1.48 0.65 -1.77
N ALA A 28 1.29 0.27 -3.04
CA ALA A 28 1.81 -0.96 -3.61
C ALA A 28 3.34 -1.04 -3.55
N LEU A 29 4.04 0.06 -3.90
CA LEU A 29 5.50 0.12 -3.83
C LEU A 29 6.03 -0.14 -2.41
N LYS A 30 5.41 0.48 -1.41
CA LYS A 30 5.76 0.23 0.01
C LYS A 30 5.48 -1.22 0.42
N LEU A 31 4.38 -1.80 -0.03
CA LEU A 31 4.05 -3.19 0.27
C LEU A 31 5.08 -4.16 -0.33
N PHE A 32 5.52 -3.92 -1.57
CA PHE A 32 6.62 -4.68 -2.17
C PHE A 32 7.94 -4.50 -1.41
N ALA A 33 8.24 -3.28 -0.93
CA ALA A 33 9.41 -3.06 -0.09
C ALA A 33 9.35 -3.84 1.24
N ALA A 34 8.18 -3.92 1.88
CA ALA A 34 7.97 -4.74 3.07
C ALA A 34 8.19 -6.23 2.79
N ALA A 35 7.63 -6.73 1.68
CA ALA A 35 7.81 -8.12 1.25
C ALA A 35 9.29 -8.44 0.95
N GLY A 36 9.99 -7.54 0.25
CA GLY A 36 11.42 -7.67 -0.02
C GLY A 36 12.25 -7.69 1.26
N ALA A 37 11.98 -6.78 2.20
CA ALA A 37 12.64 -6.74 3.51
C ALA A 37 12.42 -8.03 4.30
N ALA A 38 11.18 -8.55 4.34
CA ALA A 38 10.87 -9.82 5.00
C ALA A 38 11.56 -11.01 4.33
N THR A 39 11.65 -11.01 2.99
CA THR A 39 12.35 -12.06 2.23
C THR A 39 13.85 -12.07 2.55
N VAL A 40 14.49 -10.91 2.54
CA VAL A 40 15.92 -10.82 2.91
C VAL A 40 16.12 -11.23 4.36
N HIS A 41 15.24 -10.81 5.28
CA HIS A 41 15.30 -11.22 6.68
C HIS A 41 15.14 -12.75 6.84
N ALA A 42 14.27 -13.40 6.07
CA ALA A 42 14.10 -14.85 6.10
C ALA A 42 15.36 -15.61 5.65
N LEU A 43 16.16 -15.01 4.75
CA LEU A 43 17.44 -15.57 4.31
C LEU A 43 18.59 -15.21 5.27
N ILE A 44 18.56 -13.99 5.83
CA ILE A 44 19.60 -13.42 6.68
C ILE A 44 18.92 -12.76 7.90
N PRO A 45 18.71 -13.50 9.01
CA PRO A 45 17.89 -13.04 10.14
C PRO A 45 18.36 -11.75 10.83
N CYS A 46 19.61 -11.34 10.68
CA CYS A 46 20.10 -10.09 11.28
C CYS A 46 19.78 -8.84 10.44
N LEU A 47 19.36 -8.99 9.18
CA LEU A 47 19.01 -7.87 8.31
C LEU A 47 17.52 -7.56 8.38
N PHE A 48 17.16 -6.28 8.32
CA PHE A 48 15.77 -5.79 8.20
C PHE A 48 14.79 -6.25 9.29
N GLU A 49 15.27 -6.61 10.48
CA GLU A 49 14.50 -7.26 11.56
C GLU A 49 13.14 -6.58 11.88
N LYS A 50 13.09 -5.24 11.85
CA LYS A 50 11.85 -4.48 12.11
C LYS A 50 11.32 -3.74 10.89
N THR A 51 12.00 -3.82 9.74
CA THR A 51 11.69 -2.97 8.58
C THR A 51 10.34 -3.34 7.97
N ALA A 52 10.10 -4.63 7.72
CA ALA A 52 8.84 -5.10 7.16
C ALA A 52 7.64 -4.72 8.06
N SER A 53 7.75 -5.01 9.36
CA SER A 53 6.68 -4.72 10.34
C SER A 53 6.39 -3.23 10.47
N ARG A 54 7.41 -2.36 10.45
CA ARG A 54 7.22 -0.90 10.49
C ARG A 54 6.52 -0.39 9.23
N ILE A 55 6.86 -0.91 8.05
CA ILE A 55 6.19 -0.53 6.80
C ILE A 55 4.72 -0.97 6.82
N VAL A 56 4.43 -2.20 7.24
CA VAL A 56 3.04 -2.69 7.34
C VAL A 56 2.21 -1.86 8.32
N ALA A 57 2.79 -1.48 9.47
CA ALA A 57 2.12 -0.61 10.43
C ALA A 57 1.81 0.80 9.86
N ASP A 58 2.76 1.41 9.15
CA ASP A 58 2.54 2.69 8.45
C ASP A 58 1.45 2.57 7.36
N LEU A 59 1.47 1.47 6.59
CA LEU A 59 0.45 1.21 5.58
C LEU A 59 -0.94 1.05 6.20
N TYR A 60 -1.05 0.26 7.27
CA TYR A 60 -2.29 0.08 8.02
C TYR A 60 -2.82 1.40 8.56
N ALA A 61 -1.97 2.22 9.20
CA ALA A 61 -2.39 3.53 9.72
C ALA A 61 -2.91 4.47 8.61
N ARG A 62 -2.35 4.38 7.39
CA ARG A 62 -2.77 5.19 6.24
C ARG A 62 -4.09 4.75 5.62
N THR A 63 -4.39 3.45 5.64
CA THR A 63 -5.64 2.92 5.07
C THR A 63 -6.77 2.88 6.10
N HIS A 64 -6.47 2.63 7.37
CA HIS A 64 -7.46 2.59 8.45
C HIS A 64 -8.16 3.93 8.65
N ASN A 65 -7.52 5.04 8.27
CA ASN A 65 -8.09 6.39 8.32
C ASN A 65 -8.63 6.88 6.97
N ARG A 66 -8.71 6.02 5.94
CA ARG A 66 -9.12 6.38 4.58
C ARG A 66 -10.41 5.65 4.20
N GLY A 67 -11.48 6.41 3.94
CA GLY A 67 -12.81 5.89 3.64
C GLY A 67 -13.65 5.76 4.92
N HIS A 68 -14.45 6.80 5.18
CA HIS A 68 -15.63 6.70 6.03
C HIS A 68 -16.83 6.33 5.17
#